data_AF-A0A4Q7ZI59-F1
#
_entry.id   AF-A0A4Q7ZI59-F1
#
_cell.length_a   1.000
_cell.length_b   1.000
_cell.length_c   1.000
_cell.angle_alpha   90.00
_cell.angle_beta   90.00
_cell.angle_gamma   90.00
#
_symmetry.space_group_name_H-M   'P 1'
#
loop_
_entity.id
_entity.type
_entity.pdbx_description
1 polymer ?
#
loop_
_entity_poly.entity_id
_entity_poly.type
_entity_poly.pdbx_seq_one_letter_code
_entity_poly.pdbx_strand_id
1 'polypeptide(L)'
;MQHRHGRAGTEALVKPSIHPPAPRCEHLPGRPGWDCLACGRPWPCDPAREALAAEYAGHSPSLAVYLSAQHGQALEDLVAQTGEMPRDLHERFLGWVRAAVPQQRQRPATGMV
;
A
#
# COMPACT_ATOMS: atom_id res chain seq x y z
N MET A 1 -50.29 -43.92 12.98
CA MET A 1 -50.28 -42.59 12.32
C MET A 1 -48.86 -42.02 12.42
N GLN A 2 -47.85 -42.62 11.77
CA GLN A 2 -47.23 -42.11 10.53
C GLN A 2 -47.19 -40.58 10.41
N HIS A 3 -46.06 -39.93 10.70
CA HIS A 3 -45.56 -38.79 9.91
C HIS A 3 -44.02 -38.77 9.94
N ARG A 4 -43.46 -39.38 8.90
CA ARG A 4 -42.11 -39.24 8.34
C ARG A 4 -41.82 -37.76 8.04
N HIS A 5 -40.59 -37.27 8.21
CA HIS A 5 -39.85 -36.21 7.45
C HIS A 5 -38.61 -35.86 8.32
N GLY A 6 -37.35 -36.17 8.01
CA GLY A 6 -36.67 -36.21 6.72
C GLY A 6 -36.15 -34.81 6.39
N ARG A 7 -35.00 -34.40 6.94
CA ARG A 7 -34.23 -33.28 6.39
C ARG A 7 -32.75 -33.64 6.30
N ALA A 8 -32.35 -33.85 5.05
CA ALA A 8 -31.00 -33.95 4.55
C ALA A 8 -30.29 -32.59 4.64
N GLY A 9 -28.97 -32.65 4.64
CA GLY A 9 -28.08 -31.52 4.78
C GLY A 9 -28.17 -30.51 3.65
N THR A 10 -27.74 -29.31 3.99
CA THR A 10 -27.17 -28.36 3.02
C THR A 10 -25.86 -27.89 3.62
N GLU A 11 -24.83 -28.68 3.37
CA GLU A 11 -23.45 -28.20 3.39
C GLU A 11 -23.42 -26.94 2.52
N ALA A 12 -23.21 -25.78 3.15
CA ALA A 12 -23.00 -24.54 2.44
C ALA A 12 -21.71 -24.73 1.63
N LEU A 13 -21.89 -25.05 0.35
CA LEU A 13 -20.90 -24.95 -0.70
C LEU A 13 -20.31 -23.55 -0.64
N VAL A 14 -19.19 -23.41 0.09
CA VAL A 14 -18.25 -22.32 -0.13
C VAL A 14 -17.82 -22.47 -1.56
N LYS A 15 -18.41 -21.68 -2.45
CA LYS A 15 -17.98 -21.59 -3.84
C LYS A 15 -16.52 -21.14 -3.81
N PRO A 16 -15.56 -21.93 -4.31
CA PRO A 16 -14.26 -21.36 -4.60
C PRO A 16 -14.50 -20.33 -5.70
N SER A 17 -14.48 -19.06 -5.32
CA SER A 17 -14.60 -17.95 -6.26
C SER A 17 -13.32 -17.94 -7.09
N ILE A 18 -13.32 -18.73 -8.16
CA ILE A 18 -12.34 -18.66 -9.24
C ILE A 18 -12.66 -17.36 -9.99
N HIS A 19 -12.19 -16.25 -9.42
CA HIS A 19 -12.10 -15.01 -10.16
C HIS A 19 -10.90 -15.17 -11.12
N PRO A 20 -11.01 -14.81 -12.41
CA PRO A 20 -9.82 -14.63 -13.25
C PRO A 20 -8.86 -13.69 -12.51
N PRO A 21 -7.52 -13.84 -12.59
CA PRO A 21 -6.64 -12.87 -11.95
C PRO A 21 -7.02 -11.50 -12.48
N ALA A 22 -7.58 -10.65 -11.61
CA ALA A 22 -7.91 -9.28 -11.93
C ALA A 22 -6.66 -8.66 -12.57
N PRO A 23 -6.80 -7.78 -13.58
CA PRO A 23 -5.66 -7.19 -14.26
C PRO A 23 -4.79 -6.51 -13.21
N ARG A 24 -3.71 -7.20 -12.78
CA ARG A 24 -2.67 -6.79 -11.81
C ARG A 24 -2.90 -5.37 -11.33
N CYS A 25 -3.85 -5.19 -10.41
CA CYS A 25 -4.28 -3.85 -10.04
C CYS A 25 -3.04 -3.15 -9.49
N GLU A 26 -2.69 -2.00 -10.06
CA GLU A 26 -1.59 -1.22 -9.54
C GLU A 26 -1.85 -0.93 -8.07
N HIS A 27 -0.82 -1.10 -7.24
CA HIS A 27 -0.93 -0.94 -5.80
C HIS A 27 -0.96 0.56 -5.43
N LEU A 28 -2.04 1.22 -5.82
CA LEU A 28 -2.28 2.66 -5.66
C LEU A 28 -2.91 3.02 -4.30
N PRO A 29 -2.75 4.27 -3.82
CA PRO A 29 -3.37 4.74 -2.59
C PRO A 29 -4.89 4.92 -2.75
N GLY A 30 -5.68 4.23 -1.92
CA GLY A 30 -7.13 4.36 -1.85
C GLY A 30 -7.56 5.40 -0.83
N ARG A 31 -7.67 6.66 -1.26
CA ARG A 31 -8.21 7.74 -0.41
C ARG A 31 -9.71 7.55 -0.15
N PRO A 32 -10.24 7.99 1.01
CA PRO A 32 -9.53 8.64 2.12
C PRO A 32 -8.97 7.65 3.16
N GLY A 33 -9.22 6.33 3.04
CA GLY A 33 -8.75 5.33 4.03
C GLY A 33 -7.24 5.06 3.97
N TRP A 34 -6.60 5.41 2.85
CA TRP A 34 -5.18 5.13 2.56
C TRP A 34 -4.85 3.64 2.61
N ASP A 35 -5.83 2.81 2.26
CA ASP A 35 -5.64 1.39 1.99
C ASP A 35 -5.34 1.19 0.51
N CYS A 36 -4.53 0.19 0.20
CA CYS A 36 -4.14 -0.11 -1.16
C CYS A 36 -5.34 -0.62 -1.96
N LEU A 37 -5.61 -0.01 -3.11
CA LEU A 37 -6.73 -0.41 -3.98
C LEU A 37 -6.63 -1.85 -4.50
N ALA A 38 -5.42 -2.39 -4.59
CA ALA A 38 -5.17 -3.73 -5.12
C ALA A 38 -5.29 -4.83 -4.06
N CYS A 39 -4.80 -4.59 -2.84
CA CYS A 39 -4.68 -5.63 -1.81
C CYS A 39 -5.36 -5.31 -0.48
N GLY A 40 -5.93 -4.11 -0.32
CA GLY A 40 -6.63 -3.68 0.89
C GLY A 40 -5.75 -3.48 2.13
N ARG A 41 -4.42 -3.60 2.00
CA ARG A 41 -3.47 -3.35 3.11
C ARG A 41 -3.16 -1.85 3.21
N PRO A 42 -2.70 -1.35 4.38
CA PRO A 42 -2.28 0.03 4.51
C PRO A 42 -1.25 0.42 3.44
N TRP A 43 -1.57 1.46 2.68
CA TRP A 43 -0.67 2.00 1.68
C TRP A 43 0.38 2.92 2.36
N PRO A 44 1.68 2.85 2.00
CA PRO A 44 2.27 1.96 1.00
C PRO A 44 2.44 0.51 1.53
N CYS A 45 1.87 -0.44 0.81
CA CYS A 45 2.05 -1.88 1.07
C CYS A 45 3.31 -2.41 0.37
N ASP A 46 3.81 -3.59 0.73
CA ASP A 46 5.10 -4.09 0.23
C ASP A 46 5.23 -4.06 -1.31
N PRO A 47 4.22 -4.53 -2.10
CA PRO A 47 4.30 -4.44 -3.56
C PRO A 47 4.30 -2.99 -4.10
N ALA A 48 3.62 -2.07 -3.41
CA ALA A 48 3.67 -0.64 -3.76
C ALA A 48 5.08 -0.06 -3.51
N ARG A 49 5.71 -0.45 -2.39
CA ARG A 49 7.06 -0.01 -2.04
C ARG A 49 8.08 -0.51 -3.06
N GLU A 50 7.96 -1.77 -3.47
CA GLU A 50 8.79 -2.37 -4.51
C GLU A 50 8.62 -1.67 -5.86
N ALA A 51 7.36 -1.44 -6.28
CA ALA A 51 7.06 -0.72 -7.51
C ALA A 51 7.63 0.70 -7.49
N LEU A 52 7.35 1.48 -6.43
CA LEU A 52 7.87 2.84 -6.27
C LEU A 52 9.40 2.88 -6.22
N ALA A 53 10.05 1.92 -5.55
CA ALA A 53 11.51 1.84 -5.53
C ALA A 53 12.09 1.56 -6.93
N ALA A 54 11.42 0.73 -7.73
CA ALA A 54 11.82 0.45 -9.11
C ALA A 54 11.58 1.66 -10.04
N GLU A 55 10.43 2.34 -9.91
CA GLU A 55 10.10 3.52 -10.71
C GLU A 55 11.03 4.70 -10.45
N TYR A 56 11.40 4.91 -9.18
CA TYR A 56 12.31 5.98 -8.75
C TYR A 56 13.76 5.53 -8.62
N ALA A 57 14.13 4.39 -9.22
CA ALA A 57 15.49 3.88 -9.17
C ALA A 57 16.49 4.95 -9.64
N GLY A 58 17.51 5.22 -8.81
CA GLY A 58 18.51 6.27 -9.06
C GLY A 58 18.07 7.70 -8.73
N HIS A 59 16.82 7.94 -8.33
CA HIS A 59 16.25 9.26 -8.05
C HIS A 59 15.57 9.32 -6.66
N SER A 60 16.32 8.90 -5.65
CA SER A 60 15.91 8.82 -4.25
C SER A 60 15.29 10.08 -3.64
N PRO A 61 15.81 11.30 -3.92
CA PRO A 61 15.19 12.52 -3.41
C PRO A 61 13.77 12.72 -3.94
N SER A 62 13.53 12.35 -5.21
CA SER A 62 12.22 12.46 -5.84
C SER A 62 11.20 11.51 -5.19
N LEU A 63 11.62 10.28 -4.84
CA LEU A 63 10.77 9.34 -4.09
C LEU A 63 10.41 9.89 -2.70
N ALA A 64 11.39 10.45 -1.98
CA ALA A 64 11.17 11.02 -0.66
C ALA A 64 10.21 12.23 -0.71
N VAL A 65 10.37 13.11 -1.71
CA VAL A 65 9.47 14.26 -1.92
C VAL A 65 8.05 13.80 -2.25
N TYR A 66 7.90 12.85 -3.16
CA TYR A 66 6.60 12.28 -3.49
C TYR A 66 5.91 11.67 -2.26
N LEU A 67 6.60 10.82 -1.50
CA LEU A 67 6.04 10.17 -0.32
C LEU A 67 5.76 11.15 0.83
N SER A 68 6.53 12.24 0.93
CA SER A 68 6.25 13.31 1.91
C SER A 68 4.94 14.04 1.59
N ALA A 69 4.66 14.29 0.31
CA ALA A 69 3.39 14.89 -0.11
C ALA A 69 2.21 13.94 0.16
N GLN A 70 2.36 12.65 -0.16
CA GLN A 70 1.34 11.64 0.15
C GLN A 70 1.13 11.46 1.66
N HIS A 71 2.19 11.51 2.47
CA HIS A 71 2.10 11.47 3.93
C HIS A 71 1.27 12.62 4.50
N GLY A 72 1.48 13.85 4.02
CA GLY A 72 0.70 15.03 4.44
C GLY A 72 -0.79 14.85 4.16
N GLN A 73 -1.12 14.45 2.94
CA GLN A 73 -2.52 14.17 2.55
C GLN A 73 -3.13 13.03 3.37
N ALA A 74 -2.34 11.98 3.68
CA ALA A 74 -2.79 10.87 4.51
C ALA A 74 -3.07 11.27 5.94
N LEU A 75 -2.23 12.14 6.50
CA LEU A 75 -2.44 12.68 7.83
C LEU A 75 -3.75 13.47 7.89
N GLU A 76 -3.97 14.37 6.94
CA GLU A 76 -5.19 15.19 6.86
C GLU A 76 -6.45 14.30 6.75
N ASP A 77 -6.47 13.35 5.80
CA ASP A 77 -7.62 12.48 5.58
C ASP A 77 -7.93 11.59 6.79
N LEU A 78 -6.91 10.99 7.42
CA LEU A 78 -7.10 10.05 8.52
C LEU A 78 -7.52 10.77 9.81
N VAL A 79 -6.97 11.96 10.09
CA VAL A 79 -7.41 12.80 11.21
C VAL A 79 -8.85 13.26 10.99
N ALA A 80 -9.22 13.64 9.76
CA ALA A 80 -10.59 14.06 9.46
C ALA A 80 -11.62 12.93 9.66
N GLN A 81 -11.24 11.68 9.44
CA GLN A 81 -12.12 10.52 9.60
C GLN A 81 -12.21 10.03 11.05
N THR A 82 -11.08 9.98 11.77
CA THR A 82 -10.99 9.34 13.08
C THR A 82 -11.03 10.34 14.24
N GLY A 83 -10.68 11.60 13.99
CA GLY A 83 -10.46 12.61 15.03
C GLY A 83 -9.15 12.41 15.81
N GLU A 84 -8.33 11.41 15.44
CA GLU A 84 -7.13 11.02 16.17
C GLU A 84 -5.87 11.11 15.30
N MET A 85 -4.73 11.36 15.94
CA MET A 85 -3.42 11.37 15.27
C MET A 85 -2.99 9.94 14.91
N PRO A 86 -2.82 9.59 13.62
CA PRO A 86 -2.42 8.24 13.22
C PRO A 86 -1.01 7.92 13.71
N ARG A 87 -0.86 6.82 14.44
CA ARG A 87 0.44 6.36 14.91
C ARG A 87 1.27 5.80 13.77
N ASP A 88 2.58 5.99 13.84
CA ASP A 88 3.58 5.41 12.93
C ASP A 88 3.39 5.76 11.44
N LEU A 89 2.61 6.81 11.13
CA LEU A 89 2.33 7.23 9.75
C LEU A 89 3.61 7.67 9.02
N HIS A 90 4.47 8.42 9.72
CA HIS A 90 5.77 8.82 9.19
C HIS A 90 6.63 7.59 8.85
N GLU A 91 6.73 6.62 9.76
CA GLU A 91 7.53 5.41 9.54
C GLU A 91 6.98 4.59 8.37
N ARG A 92 5.64 4.48 8.26
CA ARG A 92 4.97 3.78 7.16
C ARG A 92 5.31 4.36 5.79
N PHE A 93 5.36 5.68 5.64
CA PHE A 93 5.63 6.34 4.37
C PHE A 93 7.12 6.52 4.09
N LEU A 94 7.91 6.93 5.10
CA LEU A 94 9.28 7.42 4.91
C LEU A 94 10.35 6.54 5.54
N GLY A 95 10.01 5.64 6.46
CA GLY A 95 10.98 4.83 7.23
C GLY A 95 11.83 3.92 6.35
N TRP A 96 11.26 3.40 5.27
CA TRP A 96 11.94 2.50 4.33
C TRP A 96 12.63 3.22 3.16
N VAL A 97 12.37 4.51 2.94
CA VAL A 97 12.90 5.26 1.79
C VAL A 97 14.42 5.37 1.85
N ARG A 98 15.02 5.46 3.05
CA ARG A 98 16.48 5.45 3.20
C ARG A 98 17.11 4.08 2.91
N ALA A 99 16.39 2.98 3.15
CA ALA A 99 16.89 1.63 2.93
C ALA A 99 16.72 1.17 1.46
N ALA A 100 15.63 1.60 0.81
CA ALA A 100 15.43 1.43 -0.63
C ALA A 100 16.48 2.20 -1.47
N VAL A 101 17.22 3.08 -0.82
CA VAL A 101 18.21 3.96 -1.42
C VAL A 101 19.59 3.54 -0.92
N PRO A 102 20.36 2.74 -1.68
CA PRO A 102 21.80 2.78 -1.52
C PRO A 102 22.21 4.21 -1.82
N GLN A 103 22.58 4.96 -0.77
CA GLN A 103 22.98 6.36 -0.84
C GLN A 103 23.99 6.50 -1.98
N GLN A 104 23.59 7.09 -3.11
CA GLN A 104 24.55 7.41 -4.15
C GLN A 104 25.61 8.27 -3.48
N ARG A 105 26.81 7.70 -3.30
CA ARG A 105 28.01 8.43 -2.88
C ARG A 105 28.03 9.67 -3.75
N GLN A 106 27.78 10.80 -3.11
CA GLN A 106 27.86 12.11 -3.71
C GLN A 106 29.16 12.12 -4.51
N ARG A 107 29.05 12.12 -5.84
CA ARG A 107 30.20 12.29 -6.72
C ARG A 107 30.58 13.75 -6.49
N PRO A 108 31.72 14.08 -5.84
CA PRO A 108 32.15 15.47 -5.85
C PRO A 108 32.27 15.86 -7.32
N ALA A 109 31.73 17.01 -7.69
CA ALA A 109 32.02 17.61 -8.97
C ALA A 109 33.53 17.87 -9.01
N THR A 110 34.29 16.90 -9.51
CA THR A 110 35.68 17.09 -9.89
C THR A 110 35.68 18.08 -11.05
N GLY A 111 36.03 19.32 -10.72
CA GLY A 111 36.78 20.24 -11.58
C GLY A 111 36.05 20.82 -12.79
N MET A 112 35.84 22.13 -12.75
CA MET A 112 35.99 22.95 -13.95
C MET A 112 36.68 24.26 -13.58
N VAL A 113 37.88 24.40 -14.17
CA VAL A 113 38.85 25.52 -14.28
C VAL A 113 39.70 25.92 -13.07
#